data_AF-A0A8H2RI32-F1
#
_entry.id   AF-A0A8H2RI32-F1
#
_cell.length_a   1.000
_cell.length_b   1.000
_cell.length_c   1.000
_cell.angle_alpha   90.00
_cell.angle_beta   90.00
_cell.angle_gamma   90.00
#
_symmetry.space_group_name_H-M   'P 1'
#
loop_
_entity.id
_entity.type
_entity.pdbx_description
1 polymer ?
#
loop_
_entity_poly.entity_id
_entity_poly.type
_entity_poly.pdbx_seq_one_letter_code
_entity_poly.pdbx_strand_id
1 'polypeptide(L)'
;MLGSISPAQSVAFDCDSESLSLALLQKEKWTEGRNSSAWKLLIKVDKGEVHRFTAESAKRNNDYAQYVTFEKDEILKVLADLREAKSVVQLGLQSEEFDSKWSGTVSVGGSTRETDKFIQACKLK
;
A
#
# COMPACT_ATOMS: atom_id res chain seq x y z
N MET A 1 7.55 -6.31 -2.21
CA MET A 1 7.87 -6.10 -0.77
C MET A 1 6.56 -6.13 0.01
N LEU A 2 6.50 -6.79 1.17
CA LEU A 2 5.27 -6.91 1.97
C LEU A 2 5.52 -6.47 3.42
N GLY A 3 4.63 -5.65 3.97
CA GLY A 3 4.60 -5.27 5.39
C GLY A 3 3.27 -5.70 6.04
N SER A 4 3.31 -6.28 7.24
CA SER A 4 2.10 -6.70 7.96
C SER A 4 1.64 -5.62 8.94
N ILE A 5 0.34 -5.29 8.92
CA ILE A 5 -0.28 -4.31 9.82
C ILE A 5 -1.05 -5.03 10.92
N SER A 6 -1.77 -6.09 10.55
CA SER A 6 -2.54 -6.95 11.45
C SER A 6 -2.64 -8.36 10.85
N PRO A 7 -3.21 -9.35 11.57
CA PRO A 7 -3.48 -10.67 11.01
C PRO A 7 -4.38 -10.67 9.76
N ALA A 8 -5.11 -9.58 9.52
CA ALA A 8 -6.03 -9.43 8.40
C ALA A 8 -5.60 -8.36 7.39
N GLN A 9 -4.62 -7.52 7.70
CA GLN A 9 -4.18 -6.43 6.82
C GLN A 9 -2.66 -6.42 6.59
N SER A 10 -2.28 -6.18 5.35
CA SER A 10 -0.88 -6.02 4.94
C SER A 10 -0.77 -5.00 3.81
N VAL A 11 0.42 -4.46 3.61
CA VAL A 11 0.74 -3.57 2.49
C VAL A 11 1.70 -4.27 1.56
N ALA A 12 1.43 -4.18 0.27
CA ALA A 12 2.24 -4.75 -0.79
C ALA A 12 2.74 -3.65 -1.73
N PHE A 13 4.03 -3.70 -2.02
CA PHE A 13 4.61 -3.07 -3.21
C PHE A 13 4.93 -4.17 -4.21
N ASP A 14 4.38 -4.05 -5.41
CA ASP A 14 4.61 -4.97 -6.51
C ASP A 14 5.17 -4.21 -7.72
N CYS A 15 6.02 -4.87 -8.49
CA CYS A 15 6.53 -4.34 -9.75
C CYS A 15 6.66 -5.46 -10.78
N ASP A 16 6.54 -5.10 -12.04
CA ASP A 16 6.91 -5.95 -13.17
C ASP A 16 7.68 -5.10 -14.21
N SER A 17 7.81 -5.59 -15.44
CA SER A 17 8.53 -4.86 -16.50
C SER A 17 7.87 -3.54 -16.91
N GLU A 18 6.59 -3.35 -16.60
CA GLU A 18 5.74 -2.26 -17.10
C GLU A 18 5.08 -1.46 -15.97
N SER A 19 4.86 -2.07 -14.80
CA SER A 19 4.05 -1.50 -13.73
C SER A 19 4.78 -1.42 -12.38
N LEU A 20 4.43 -0.40 -11.60
CA LEU A 20 4.75 -0.27 -10.18
C LEU A 20 3.43 0.00 -9.46
N SER A 21 3.12 -0.80 -8.45
CA SER A 21 1.87 -0.68 -7.71
C SER A 21 2.07 -0.78 -6.21
N LEU A 22 1.15 -0.16 -5.50
CA LEU A 22 1.03 -0.19 -4.05
C LEU A 22 -0.39 -0.63 -3.71
N ALA A 23 -0.52 -1.59 -2.81
CA ALA A 23 -1.81 -2.10 -2.38
C ALA A 23 -1.90 -2.26 -0.86
N LEU A 24 -3.04 -1.85 -0.28
CA LEU A 24 -3.47 -2.36 1.01
C LEU A 24 -4.26 -3.65 0.77
N LEU A 25 -3.75 -4.76 1.28
CA LEU A 25 -4.37 -6.07 1.23
C LEU A 25 -5.24 -6.28 2.46
N GLN A 26 -6.45 -6.78 2.22
CA GLN A 26 -7.39 -7.15 3.26
C GLN A 26 -7.78 -8.61 3.11
N LYS A 27 -7.65 -9.38 4.20
CA LYS A 27 -8.04 -10.78 4.24
C LYS A 27 -9.56 -10.89 4.23
N GLU A 28 -10.10 -10.97 3.02
CA GLU A 28 -11.51 -11.14 2.75
C GLU A 28 -11.70 -11.85 1.41
N LYS A 29 -12.78 -12.63 1.32
CA LYS A 29 -13.16 -13.24 0.05
C LYS A 29 -13.83 -12.19 -0.82
N TRP A 30 -13.30 -11.99 -2.02
CA TRP A 30 -13.96 -11.16 -3.02
C TRP A 30 -15.21 -11.88 -3.55
N THR A 31 -16.38 -11.31 -3.28
CA THR A 31 -17.66 -11.83 -3.79
C THR A 31 -17.72 -11.67 -5.31
N GLU A 32 -18.06 -12.75 -6.02
CA GLU A 32 -18.31 -12.69 -7.46
C GLU A 32 -19.42 -11.67 -7.77
N GLY A 33 -19.21 -10.83 -8.78
CA GLY A 33 -20.12 -9.74 -9.13
C GLY A 33 -19.97 -8.46 -8.30
N ARG A 34 -19.06 -8.41 -7.31
CA ARG A 34 -18.69 -7.14 -6.65
C ARG A 34 -17.96 -6.24 -7.65
N ASN A 35 -18.48 -5.03 -7.85
CA ASN A 35 -17.85 -4.01 -8.67
C ASN A 35 -16.62 -3.38 -7.97
N SER A 36 -15.67 -2.90 -8.77
CA SER A 36 -14.62 -2.01 -8.26
C SER A 36 -15.24 -0.71 -7.76
N SER A 37 -14.61 -0.13 -6.73
CA SER A 37 -15.01 1.13 -6.10
C SER A 37 -13.76 1.96 -5.83
N ALA A 38 -13.90 3.29 -5.86
CA ALA A 38 -12.81 4.22 -5.63
C ALA A 38 -12.63 4.52 -4.14
N TRP A 39 -11.38 4.60 -3.71
CA TRP A 39 -10.96 4.85 -2.34
C TRP A 39 -9.82 5.85 -2.31
N LYS A 40 -9.69 6.56 -1.18
CA LYS A 40 -8.52 7.36 -0.85
C LYS A 40 -7.62 6.53 0.04
N LEU A 41 -6.43 6.19 -0.45
CA LEU A 41 -5.38 5.54 0.35
C LEU A 41 -4.38 6.62 0.78
N LEU A 42 -4.08 6.65 2.08
CA LEU A 42 -3.19 7.61 2.71
C LEU A 42 -2.02 6.86 3.33
N ILE A 43 -0.80 7.33 3.10
CA ILE A 43 0.41 6.80 3.74
C ILE A 43 1.21 7.95 4.32
N LYS A 44 1.67 7.78 5.56
CA LYS A 44 2.61 8.68 6.21
C LYS A 44 3.72 7.87 6.83
N VAL A 45 4.97 8.20 6.51
CA VAL A 45 6.15 7.58 7.12
C VAL A 45 6.71 8.53 8.17
N ASP A 46 6.92 8.02 9.39
CA ASP A 46 7.37 8.78 10.56
C ASP A 46 6.60 10.10 10.77
N LYS A 47 7.32 11.22 10.76
CA LYS A 47 6.77 12.59 10.85
C LYS A 47 6.80 13.31 9.50
N GLY A 48 6.98 12.58 8.40
CA GLY A 48 7.05 13.10 7.04
C GLY A 48 5.70 13.55 6.48
N GLU A 49 5.67 13.71 5.17
CA GLU A 49 4.46 14.14 4.45
C GLU A 49 3.39 13.03 4.41
N VAL A 50 2.15 13.44 4.14
CA VAL A 50 1.05 12.50 3.92
C VAL A 50 0.89 12.32 2.42
N HIS A 51 1.31 11.16 1.93
CA HIS A 51 1.10 10.72 0.56
C HIS A 51 -0.37 10.33 0.38
N ARG A 52 -0.96 10.77 -0.73
CA ARG A 52 -2.39 10.59 -1.02
C ARG A 52 -2.53 9.92 -2.37
N PHE A 53 -3.26 8.83 -2.39
CA PHE A 53 -3.49 8.03 -3.58
C PHE A 53 -4.97 7.87 -3.85
N THR A 54 -5.32 7.86 -5.13
CA THR A 54 -6.55 7.25 -5.62
C THR A 54 -6.32 5.76 -5.76
N ALA A 55 -7.11 4.96 -5.06
CA ALA A 55 -7.02 3.52 -5.06
C ALA A 55 -8.33 2.90 -5.52
N GLU A 56 -8.24 1.73 -6.15
CA GLU A 56 -9.41 0.95 -6.57
C GLU A 56 -9.47 -0.37 -5.82
N SER A 57 -10.68 -0.77 -5.42
CA SER A 57 -10.90 -2.07 -4.80
C SER A 57 -10.93 -3.18 -5.85
N ALA A 58 -10.15 -4.23 -5.68
CA ALA A 58 -10.13 -5.37 -6.58
C ALA A 58 -9.90 -6.70 -5.86
N LYS A 59 -10.18 -7.81 -6.55
CA LYS A 59 -9.75 -9.14 -6.11
C LYS A 59 -8.23 -9.24 -6.23
N ARG A 60 -7.53 -9.62 -5.16
CA ARG A 60 -6.09 -9.97 -5.22
C ARG A 60 -5.92 -11.45 -5.52
N ASN A 61 -6.60 -12.29 -4.76
CA ASN A 61 -6.67 -13.74 -4.95
C ASN A 61 -7.92 -14.28 -4.23
N ASN A 62 -7.98 -15.58 -3.93
CA ASN A 62 -9.15 -16.19 -3.29
C ASN A 62 -9.31 -15.83 -1.79
N ASP A 63 -8.24 -15.38 -1.14
CA ASP A 63 -8.20 -15.10 0.30
C ASP A 63 -8.10 -13.60 0.62
N TYR A 64 -7.76 -12.77 -0.38
CA TYR A 64 -7.51 -11.36 -0.20
C TYR A 64 -8.20 -10.48 -1.25
N ALA A 65 -8.78 -9.37 -0.79
CA ALA A 65 -9.03 -8.19 -1.59
C ALA A 65 -7.85 -7.22 -1.50
N GLN A 66 -7.80 -6.27 -2.43
CA GLN A 66 -6.81 -5.20 -2.43
C GLN A 66 -7.46 -3.85 -2.71
N TYR A 67 -6.86 -2.81 -2.16
CA TYR A 67 -7.07 -1.41 -2.53
C TYR A 67 -5.77 -0.93 -3.17
N VAL A 68 -5.74 -0.90 -4.51
CA VAL A 68 -4.50 -0.76 -5.30
C VAL A 68 -4.45 0.58 -6.02
N THR A 69 -3.24 1.16 -6.05
CA THR A 69 -2.90 2.35 -6.85
C THR A 69 -1.68 2.05 -7.73
N PHE A 70 -1.59 2.76 -8.85
CA PHE A 70 -0.51 2.69 -9.83
C PHE A 70 0.16 4.06 -10.03
N GLU A 71 -0.05 5.00 -9.11
CA GLU A 71 0.51 6.36 -9.17
C GLU A 71 2.03 6.34 -8.89
N LYS A 72 2.79 5.95 -9.91
CA LYS A 72 4.23 5.65 -9.84
C LYS A 72 5.05 6.71 -9.12
N ASP A 73 4.89 7.98 -9.48
CA ASP A 73 5.71 9.06 -8.92
C ASP A 73 5.49 9.21 -7.42
N GLU A 74 4.26 9.04 -6.96
CA GLU A 74 3.93 9.13 -5.54
C GLU A 74 4.37 7.86 -4.78
N ILE A 75 4.30 6.68 -5.42
CA ILE A 75 4.85 5.43 -4.87
C ILE A 75 6.37 5.57 -4.67
N LEU A 76 7.09 6.20 -5.61
CA LEU A 76 8.53 6.42 -5.51
C LEU A 76 8.89 7.32 -4.32
N LYS A 77 8.08 8.35 -4.02
CA LYS A 77 8.27 9.17 -2.83
C LYS A 77 8.09 8.36 -1.54
N VAL A 78 7.03 7.54 -1.47
CA VAL A 78 6.83 6.64 -0.32
C VAL A 78 8.03 5.70 -0.14
N LEU A 79 8.58 5.16 -1.22
CA LEU A 79 9.77 4.30 -1.16
C LEU A 79 11.00 5.08 -0.68
N ALA A 80 11.18 6.33 -1.10
CA ALA A 80 12.26 7.20 -0.60
C ALA A 80 12.13 7.43 0.90
N ASP A 81 10.92 7.75 1.38
CA ASP A 81 10.64 7.92 2.80
C ASP A 81 10.88 6.63 3.60
N LEU A 82 10.45 5.47 3.08
CA LEU A 82 10.65 4.17 3.72
C LEU A 82 12.12 3.78 3.86
N ARG A 83 12.98 4.24 2.95
CA ARG A 83 14.42 4.02 3.00
C ARG A 83 15.06 4.73 4.20
N GLU A 84 14.54 5.90 4.56
CA GLU A 84 15.05 6.72 5.66
C GLU A 84 14.28 6.55 6.97
N ALA A 85 13.23 5.73 6.97
CA ALA A 85 12.30 5.57 8.08
C ALA A 85 12.95 5.00 9.35
N LYS A 86 12.53 5.52 10.51
CA LYS A 86 13.09 5.21 11.83
C LYS A 86 12.07 4.71 12.85
N SER A 87 10.77 4.94 12.64
CA SER A 87 9.74 4.61 13.62
C SER A 87 8.57 3.80 13.05
N VAL A 88 7.66 4.42 12.31
CA VAL A 88 6.36 3.84 11.97
C VAL A 88 5.88 4.33 10.61
N VAL A 89 5.06 3.51 9.97
CA VAL A 89 4.22 3.91 8.84
C VAL A 89 2.78 3.93 9.32
N GLN A 90 2.09 5.04 9.11
CA GLN A 90 0.65 5.17 9.34
C GLN A 90 -0.07 5.06 8.00
N LEU A 91 -1.12 4.27 7.97
CA LEU A 91 -1.96 4.08 6.80
C LEU A 91 -3.39 4.50 7.10
N GLY A 92 -4.06 5.06 6.09
CA GLY A 92 -5.48 5.40 6.13
C GLY A 92 -6.15 4.94 4.85
N LEU A 93 -7.38 4.44 4.97
CA LEU A 93 -8.22 4.11 3.84
C LEU A 93 -9.59 4.76 4.05
N GLN A 94 -10.11 5.46 3.04
CA GLN A 94 -11.39 6.14 3.11
C GLN A 94 -12.21 5.96 1.83
N SER A 95 -13.50 5.70 1.99
CA SER A 95 -14.49 5.82 0.91
C SER A 95 -15.56 6.83 1.31
N GLU A 96 -15.82 7.79 0.43
CA GLU A 96 -16.94 8.72 0.58
C GLU A 96 -18.28 8.06 0.20
N GLU A 97 -18.25 7.16 -0.80
CA GLU A 97 -19.42 6.40 -1.25
C GLU A 97 -20.04 5.56 -0.13
N PHE A 98 -19.19 4.92 0.69
CA PHE A 98 -19.63 4.02 1.76
C PHE A 98 -19.56 4.63 3.17
N ASP A 99 -19.25 5.93 3.28
CA ASP A 99 -18.94 6.62 4.56
C ASP A 99 -18.03 5.78 5.48
N SER A 100 -16.98 5.21 4.88
CA SER A 100 -16.12 4.23 5.54
C SER A 100 -14.71 4.76 5.71
N LYS A 101 -14.14 4.54 6.89
CA LYS A 101 -12.78 4.96 7.25
C LYS A 101 -12.07 3.86 8.02
N TRP A 102 -10.81 3.65 7.70
CA TRP A 102 -9.93 2.72 8.39
C TRP A 102 -8.54 3.34 8.53
N SER A 103 -7.83 2.97 9.59
CA SER A 103 -6.43 3.34 9.77
C SER A 103 -5.64 2.22 10.41
N GLY A 104 -4.36 2.11 10.04
CA GLY A 104 -3.42 1.14 10.58
C GLY A 104 -2.07 1.79 10.88
N THR A 105 -1.26 1.13 11.70
CA THR A 105 0.12 1.54 11.97
C THR A 105 1.02 0.31 11.96
N VAL A 106 2.18 0.41 11.31
CA VAL A 106 3.17 -0.67 11.21
C VAL A 106 4.56 -0.14 11.57
N SER A 107 5.36 -0.96 12.24
CA SER A 107 6.77 -0.66 12.55
C SER A 107 7.62 -0.74 11.29
N VAL A 108 8.60 0.16 11.16
CA VAL A 108 9.52 0.21 10.01
C VAL A 108 10.73 -0.72 10.16
N GLY A 109 10.71 -1.66 11.09
CA GLY A 109 11.81 -2.60 11.32
C GLY A 109 12.26 -3.30 10.03
N GLY A 110 13.47 -2.98 9.55
CA GLY A 110 14.04 -3.55 8.32
C GLY A 110 13.58 -2.88 7.02
N SER A 111 12.81 -1.79 7.07
CA SER A 111 12.28 -1.10 5.88
C SER A 111 13.39 -0.69 4.92
N THR A 112 14.47 -0.07 5.40
CA THR A 112 15.61 0.35 4.55
C THR A 112 16.13 -0.79 3.68
N ARG A 113 16.44 -1.94 4.32
CA ARG A 113 17.01 -3.10 3.63
C ARG A 113 16.04 -3.68 2.61
N GLU A 114 14.76 -3.82 2.96
CA GLU A 114 13.77 -4.42 2.06
C GLU A 114 13.36 -3.47 0.94
N THR A 115 13.32 -2.16 1.19
CA THR A 115 13.12 -1.12 0.17
C THR A 115 14.27 -1.10 -0.83
N ASP A 116 15.52 -1.18 -0.38
CA ASP A 116 16.69 -1.22 -1.29
C ASP A 116 16.69 -2.45 -2.18
N LYS A 117 16.40 -3.63 -1.61
CA LYS A 117 16.23 -4.86 -2.40
C LYS A 117 15.12 -4.73 -3.43
N PHE A 118 13.99 -4.15 -3.03
CA PHE A 118 12.85 -3.95 -3.92
C PHE A 118 13.22 -3.02 -5.09
N ILE A 119 13.79 -1.85 -4.80
CA ILE A 119 14.22 -0.88 -5.81
C ILE A 119 15.22 -1.50 -6.80
N GLN A 120 16.19 -2.27 -6.29
CA GLN A 120 17.15 -2.99 -7.12
C GLN A 120 16.47 -4.05 -8.00
N ALA A 121 15.58 -4.88 -7.44
CA ALA A 121 14.87 -5.93 -8.16
C ALA A 121 13.95 -5.37 -9.26
N CYS A 122 13.28 -4.25 -8.96
CA CYS A 122 12.39 -3.55 -9.87
C CYS A 122 13.11 -2.61 -10.86
N LYS A 123 14.44 -2.50 -10.76
CA LYS A 123 15.26 -1.59 -11.58
C LYS A 123 14.75 -0.14 -11.56
N LEU A 124 14.25 0.29 -10.41
CA LEU A 124 13.78 1.66 -10.20
C LEU A 124 15.04 2.51 -9.95
N LYS A 125 15.31 3.46 -10.84
CA LYS A 125 16.43 4.40 -10.71
C LYS A 125 15.94 5.70 -10.10
#